data_AF-A0A9D0L8D9-F1
#
_entry.id   AF-A0A9D0L8D9-F1
#
_cell.length_a   1.000
_cell.length_b   1.000
_cell.length_c   1.000
_cell.angle_alpha   90.00
_cell.angle_beta   90.00
_cell.angle_gamma   90.00
#
_symmetry.space_group_name_H-M   'P 1'
#
loop_
_entity.id
_entity.type
_entity.pdbx_description
1 polymer ?
#
loop_
_entity_poly.entity_id
_entity_poly.type
_entity_poly.pdbx_seq_one_letter_code
_entity_poly.pdbx_strand_id
1 'polypeptide(L)'
;MSRVAQLVLVFFLLALFAAYSIYKPFIMPIVVAILLAMATTNVTRAVTEYAESKRVATAIMTLLMIILILVPIAYIATTGIQYMTRFDFNSINTILEQTKTLVKDIPYIGQLAKEYLTLEKVAPFLQEISSYLGSVSSKGLNFIKDSVMVVVFYAFVVYNQDRINQFLAKITASSEAVGTHMLDEVSSTMEIVFYSIIVTAIFEGLLFGVFISFYGFDGLLLGFVYGMASLIPVIGGTIVWVPVSMLAWNKIDSTAAITIGIYSVVVISIIADTF
;
A
#
# COMPACT_ATOMS: atom_id res chain seq x y z
N MET A 1 4.43 42.19 30.29
CA MET A 1 3.27 42.08 29.36
C MET A 1 2.00 42.43 30.13
N SER A 2 1.05 43.14 29.52
CA SER A 2 -0.25 43.43 30.17
C SER A 2 -1.07 42.15 30.36
N ARG A 3 -1.95 42.11 31.36
CA ARG A 3 -2.87 40.96 31.59
C ARG A 3 -3.71 40.63 30.34
N VAL A 4 -4.07 41.66 29.57
CA VAL A 4 -4.78 41.53 28.29
C VAL A 4 -3.91 40.82 27.25
N ALA A 5 -2.63 41.17 27.13
CA ALA A 5 -1.71 40.51 26.20
C ALA A 5 -1.50 39.02 26.54
N GLN A 6 -1.48 38.66 27.83
CA GLN A 6 -1.40 37.27 28.26
C GLN A 6 -2.67 36.49 27.91
N LEU A 7 -3.86 37.07 28.14
CA LEU A 7 -5.14 36.47 27.75
C LEU A 7 -5.24 36.25 26.24
N VAL A 8 -4.87 37.25 25.44
CA VAL A 8 -4.86 37.15 23.98
C VAL A 8 -3.92 36.04 23.52
N LEU A 9 -2.72 35.94 24.11
CA LEU A 9 -1.78 34.88 23.79
C LEU A 9 -2.35 33.49 24.12
N VAL A 10 -2.99 33.32 25.28
CA VAL A 10 -3.62 32.05 25.68
C VAL A 10 -4.74 31.67 24.71
N PHE A 11 -5.63 32.59 24.36
CA PHE A 11 -6.69 32.32 23.39
C PHE A 11 -6.14 32.03 21.99
N PHE A 12 -5.08 32.72 21.58
CA PHE A 12 -4.42 32.44 20.31
C PHE A 12 -3.80 31.03 20.27
N LEU A 13 -3.11 30.63 21.33
CA LEU A 13 -2.53 29.28 21.44
C LEU A 13 -3.63 28.20 21.49
N LEU A 14 -4.74 28.45 22.21
CA LEU A 14 -5.89 27.55 22.23
C LEU A 14 -6.55 27.44 20.85
N ALA A 15 -6.70 28.55 20.13
CA ALA A 15 -7.23 28.55 18.78
C ALA A 15 -6.33 27.78 17.81
N LEU A 16 -5.00 27.95 17.90
CA LEU A 16 -4.03 27.16 17.12
C LEU A 16 -4.11 25.67 17.46
N PHE A 17 -4.18 25.31 18.75
CA PHE A 17 -4.31 23.91 19.19
C PHE A 17 -5.62 23.28 18.71
N ALA A 18 -6.73 24.01 18.80
CA ALA A 18 -8.03 23.57 18.31
C ALA A 18 -8.02 23.38 16.79
N ALA A 19 -7.47 24.34 16.04
CA ALA A 19 -7.32 24.25 14.60
C ALA A 19 -6.48 23.02 14.21
N TYR A 20 -5.31 22.85 14.84
CA TYR A 20 -4.47 21.67 14.60
C TYR A 20 -5.21 20.37 14.89
N SER A 21 -5.94 20.29 16.00
CA SER A 21 -6.67 19.07 16.39
C SER A 21 -7.77 18.71 15.39
N ILE A 22 -8.45 19.71 14.81
CA ILE A 22 -9.48 19.52 13.78
C ILE A 22 -8.85 19.07 12.47
N TYR A 23 -7.72 19.67 12.07
CA TYR A 23 -7.07 19.38 10.78
C TYR A 23 -6.17 18.15 10.79
N LYS A 24 -5.67 17.71 11.96
CA LYS A 24 -4.78 16.56 12.12
C LYS A 24 -5.13 15.33 11.27
N PRO A 25 -6.39 14.83 11.23
CA PRO A 25 -6.74 13.66 10.43
C PRO A 25 -6.67 13.89 8.91
N PHE A 26 -6.66 15.14 8.44
CA PHE A 26 -6.66 15.50 7.02
C PHE A 26 -5.26 15.84 6.48
N ILE A 27 -4.30 16.15 7.36
CA ILE A 27 -2.95 16.57 6.95
C ILE A 27 -2.30 15.51 6.04
N MET A 28 -2.33 14.24 6.44
CA MET A 28 -1.70 13.17 5.66
C MET A 28 -2.38 12.99 4.28
N PRO A 29 -3.72 12.88 4.17
CA PRO A 29 -4.40 12.88 2.88
C PRO A 29 -4.10 14.09 1.98
N ILE A 30 -4.02 15.30 2.56
CA ILE A 30 -3.70 16.53 1.82
C ILE A 30 -2.27 16.46 1.25
N VAL A 31 -1.31 16.04 2.05
CA VAL A 31 0.10 15.91 1.61
C VAL A 31 0.20 14.90 0.48
N VAL A 32 -0.38 13.72 0.63
CA VAL A 32 -0.37 12.68 -0.41
C VAL A 32 -1.05 13.19 -1.69
N ALA A 33 -2.18 13.89 -1.58
CA ALA A 33 -2.86 14.48 -2.72
C ALA A 33 -2.02 15.52 -3.47
N ILE A 34 -1.29 16.38 -2.75
CA ILE A 34 -0.37 17.35 -3.35
C ILE A 34 0.76 16.63 -4.09
N LEU A 35 1.39 15.63 -3.45
CA LEU A 35 2.47 14.85 -4.07
C LEU A 35 2.01 14.09 -5.32
N LEU A 36 0.82 13.48 -5.28
CA LEU A 36 0.21 12.83 -6.45
C LEU A 36 -0.10 13.83 -7.56
N ALA A 37 -0.60 15.03 -7.22
CA ALA A 37 -0.84 16.07 -8.21
C ALA A 37 0.46 16.58 -8.84
N MET A 38 1.54 16.72 -8.06
CA MET A 38 2.88 17.02 -8.57
C MET A 38 3.39 15.91 -9.51
N ALA A 39 3.31 14.65 -9.08
CA ALA A 39 3.71 13.48 -9.88
C ALA A 39 2.96 13.37 -11.21
N THR A 40 1.69 13.74 -11.23
CA THR A 40 0.81 13.63 -12.40
C THR A 40 0.65 14.96 -13.15
N THR A 41 1.48 15.96 -12.85
CA THR A 41 1.37 17.31 -13.44
C THR A 41 1.52 17.28 -14.96
N ASN A 42 2.49 16.52 -15.49
CA ASN A 42 2.71 16.42 -16.94
C ASN A 42 1.52 15.79 -17.66
N VAL A 43 0.96 14.70 -17.12
CA VAL A 43 -0.24 14.06 -17.67
C VAL A 43 -1.45 14.97 -17.56
N THR A 44 -1.63 15.63 -16.42
CA THR A 44 -2.71 16.60 -16.21
C THR A 44 -2.66 17.72 -17.23
N ARG A 45 -1.46 18.24 -17.53
CA ARG A 45 -1.26 19.27 -18.56
C ARG A 45 -1.60 18.76 -19.95
N ALA A 46 -1.09 17.59 -20.35
CA ALA A 46 -1.40 17.00 -21.65
C ALA A 46 -2.91 16.74 -21.84
N VAL A 47 -3.59 16.24 -20.80
CA VAL A 47 -5.04 16.03 -20.80
C VAL A 47 -5.80 17.37 -20.86
N THR A 48 -5.30 18.41 -20.19
CA THR A 48 -5.89 19.76 -20.24
C THR A 48 -5.77 20.38 -21.62
N GLU A 49 -4.63 20.21 -22.28
CA GLU A 49 -4.40 20.68 -23.66
C GLU A 49 -5.30 19.94 -24.65
N TYR A 50 -5.47 18.62 -24.51
CA TYR A 50 -6.36 17.83 -25.38
C TYR A 50 -7.85 18.10 -25.14
N ALA A 51 -8.26 18.25 -23.88
CA ALA A 51 -9.67 18.47 -23.52
C ALA A 51 -10.12 19.93 -23.64
N GLU A 52 -9.19 20.86 -23.87
CA GLU A 52 -9.39 22.32 -23.91
C GLU A 52 -10.17 22.87 -22.69
N SER A 53 -10.19 22.14 -21.58
CA SER A 53 -11.02 22.45 -20.42
C SER A 53 -10.42 21.89 -19.14
N LYS A 54 -10.04 22.79 -18.24
CA LYS A 54 -9.51 22.45 -16.91
C LYS A 54 -10.46 21.59 -16.09
N ARG A 55 -11.78 21.82 -16.22
CA ARG A 55 -12.81 21.04 -15.51
C ARG A 55 -12.86 19.60 -15.99
N VAL A 56 -12.84 19.42 -17.31
CA VAL A 56 -12.88 18.09 -17.93
C VAL A 56 -11.59 17.33 -17.60
N ALA A 57 -10.43 17.98 -17.73
CA ALA A 57 -9.16 17.37 -17.37
C ALA A 57 -9.10 16.95 -15.89
N THR A 58 -9.55 17.82 -14.98
CA THR A 58 -9.66 17.47 -13.55
C THR A 58 -10.54 16.25 -13.35
N ALA A 59 -11.70 16.18 -14.02
CA ALA A 59 -12.61 15.04 -13.90
C ALA A 59 -11.98 13.74 -14.42
N ILE A 60 -11.29 13.78 -15.57
CA ILE A 60 -10.57 12.64 -16.15
C ILE A 60 -9.47 12.17 -15.20
N MET A 61 -8.63 13.08 -14.71
CA MET A 61 -7.54 12.75 -13.80
C MET A 61 -8.06 12.20 -12.46
N THR A 62 -9.16 12.76 -11.94
CA THR A 62 -9.80 12.27 -10.73
C THR A 62 -10.37 10.87 -10.94
N LEU A 63 -11.01 10.61 -12.09
CA LEU A 63 -11.51 9.29 -12.44
C LEU A 63 -10.38 8.27 -12.56
N LEU A 64 -9.26 8.66 -13.16
CA LEU A 64 -8.06 7.82 -13.23
C LEU A 64 -7.56 7.45 -11.82
N MET A 65 -7.49 8.41 -10.89
CA MET A 65 -7.10 8.14 -9.50
C MET A 65 -8.11 7.25 -8.76
N ILE A 66 -9.41 7.41 -9.01
CA ILE A 66 -10.45 6.51 -8.48
C ILE A 66 -10.19 5.08 -8.94
N ILE A 67 -9.92 4.88 -10.24
CA ILE A 67 -9.63 3.57 -10.80
C ILE A 67 -8.33 3.00 -10.22
N LEU A 68 -7.29 3.83 -10.13
CA LEU A 68 -5.96 3.39 -9.71
C LEU A 68 -5.86 3.10 -8.21
N ILE A 69 -6.67 3.75 -7.37
CA ILE A 69 -6.61 3.61 -5.90
C ILE A 69 -7.81 2.84 -5.36
N LEU A 70 -9.04 3.27 -5.65
CA LEU A 70 -10.24 2.76 -4.97
C LEU A 70 -10.71 1.41 -5.53
N VAL A 71 -10.58 1.17 -6.83
CA VAL A 71 -10.94 -0.13 -7.44
C VAL A 71 -10.10 -1.28 -6.86
N PRO A 72 -8.76 -1.15 -6.74
CA PRO A 72 -7.95 -2.14 -6.03
C PRO A 72 -8.44 -2.46 -4.63
N ILE A 73 -8.73 -1.42 -3.85
CA ILE A 73 -9.15 -1.57 -2.47
C ILE A 73 -10.50 -2.26 -2.40
N ALA A 74 -11.45 -1.90 -3.26
CA ALA A 74 -12.76 -2.53 -3.32
C ALA A 74 -12.67 -4.02 -3.72
N TYR A 75 -11.80 -4.34 -4.68
CA TYR A 75 -11.58 -5.71 -5.13
C TYR A 75 -10.98 -6.58 -4.01
N ILE A 76 -9.97 -6.06 -3.29
CA ILE A 76 -9.37 -6.74 -2.13
C ILE A 76 -10.38 -6.86 -0.98
N ALA A 77 -11.15 -5.81 -0.70
CA ALA A 77 -12.15 -5.83 0.37
C ALA A 77 -13.25 -6.88 0.12
N THR A 78 -13.64 -7.09 -1.13
CA THR A 78 -14.70 -8.07 -1.48
C THR A 78 -14.16 -9.48 -1.60
N THR A 79 -13.05 -9.67 -2.33
CA THR A 79 -12.50 -11.01 -2.64
C THR A 79 -11.60 -11.51 -1.52
N GLY A 80 -10.80 -10.64 -0.91
CA GLY A 80 -9.89 -10.99 0.18
C GLY A 80 -10.63 -11.51 1.42
N ILE A 81 -11.76 -10.92 1.78
CA ILE A 81 -12.60 -11.41 2.89
C ILE A 81 -13.09 -12.84 2.63
N GLN A 82 -13.48 -13.17 1.39
CA GLN A 82 -13.93 -14.52 1.02
C GLN A 82 -12.79 -15.55 1.08
N TYR A 83 -11.57 -15.14 0.75
CA TYR A 83 -10.39 -16.00 0.91
C TYR A 83 -10.04 -16.22 2.38
N MET A 84 -10.17 -15.19 3.21
CA MET A 84 -9.92 -15.29 4.67
C MET A 84 -10.94 -16.18 5.39
N THR A 85 -12.23 -16.12 5.04
CA THR A 85 -13.26 -16.96 5.69
C THR A 85 -13.14 -18.44 5.36
N ARG A 86 -12.46 -18.78 4.26
CA ARG A 86 -12.11 -20.17 3.89
C ARG A 86 -10.81 -20.65 4.52
N PHE A 87 -10.04 -19.76 5.13
CA PHE A 87 -8.80 -20.11 5.81
C PHE A 87 -9.14 -20.69 7.18
N ASP A 88 -9.12 -22.02 7.25
CA ASP A 88 -9.39 -22.73 8.50
C ASP A 88 -8.14 -22.75 9.39
N PHE A 89 -8.11 -21.83 10.36
CA PHE A 89 -7.06 -21.82 11.39
C PHE A 89 -7.00 -23.11 12.22
N ASN A 90 -8.05 -23.95 12.22
CA ASN A 90 -8.03 -25.23 12.93
C ASN A 90 -7.15 -26.28 12.23
N SER A 91 -6.90 -26.12 10.93
CA SER A 91 -6.00 -26.97 10.15
C SER A 91 -4.51 -26.76 10.49
N ILE A 92 -4.18 -25.76 11.32
CA ILE A 92 -2.80 -25.42 11.67
C ILE A 92 -2.13 -26.52 12.50
N ASN A 93 -2.87 -27.22 13.35
CA ASN A 93 -2.33 -28.38 14.07
C ASN A 93 -1.84 -29.47 13.10
N THR A 94 -2.59 -29.72 12.04
CA THR A 94 -2.23 -30.69 11.01
C THR A 94 -0.99 -30.23 10.25
N ILE A 95 -0.88 -28.94 9.92
CA ILE A 95 0.29 -28.35 9.26
C ILE A 95 1.55 -28.48 10.13
N LEU A 96 1.45 -28.19 11.44
CA LEU A 96 2.58 -28.27 12.36
C LEU A 96 3.11 -29.71 12.47
N GLU A 97 2.22 -30.70 12.59
CA GLU A 97 2.61 -32.10 12.69
C GLU A 97 3.18 -32.65 11.38
N GLN A 98 2.57 -32.32 10.23
CA GLN A 98 3.12 -32.71 8.92
C GLN A 98 4.50 -32.10 8.67
N THR A 99 4.68 -30.82 9.03
CA THR A 99 5.96 -30.12 8.90
C THR A 99 7.04 -30.81 9.75
N LYS A 100 6.77 -31.09 11.03
CA LYS A 100 7.70 -31.85 11.89
C LYS A 100 8.09 -33.19 11.31
N THR A 101 7.14 -33.87 10.68
CA THR A 101 7.37 -35.19 10.09
C THR A 101 8.29 -35.11 8.87
N LEU A 102 8.15 -34.06 8.04
CA LEU A 102 8.92 -33.85 6.81
C LEU A 102 10.38 -33.42 7.07
N VAL A 103 10.63 -32.60 8.11
CA VAL A 103 12.00 -32.18 8.45
C VAL A 103 12.67 -33.07 9.51
N LYS A 104 12.01 -34.14 9.96
CA LYS A 104 12.50 -35.04 11.01
C LYS A 104 13.90 -35.59 10.73
N ASP A 105 14.18 -35.89 9.46
CA ASP A 105 15.42 -36.56 9.04
C ASP A 105 16.52 -35.56 8.62
N ILE A 106 16.26 -34.25 8.67
CA ILE A 106 17.25 -33.22 8.36
C ILE A 106 18.01 -32.84 9.65
N PRO A 107 19.34 -33.02 9.70
CA PRO A 107 20.15 -32.63 10.85
C PRO A 107 19.98 -31.15 11.19
N TYR A 108 20.00 -30.78 12.49
CA TYR A 108 19.69 -29.44 13.03
C TYR A 108 18.24 -28.96 12.81
N ILE A 109 17.70 -29.06 11.59
CA ILE A 109 16.35 -28.56 11.25
C ILE A 109 15.26 -29.39 11.93
N GLY A 110 15.39 -30.72 11.98
CA GLY A 110 14.43 -31.59 12.66
C GLY A 110 14.36 -31.35 14.17
N GLN A 111 15.48 -30.93 14.77
CA GLN A 111 15.55 -30.60 16.20
C GLN A 111 14.89 -29.25 16.50
N LEU A 112 15.18 -28.22 15.68
CA LEU A 112 14.51 -26.92 15.74
C LEU A 112 13.00 -27.03 15.51
N ALA A 113 12.58 -27.84 14.53
CA ALA A 113 11.17 -28.08 14.25
C ALA A 113 10.43 -28.71 15.43
N LYS A 114 11.02 -29.71 16.10
CA LYS A 114 10.45 -30.30 17.31
C LYS A 114 10.35 -29.30 18.47
N GLU A 115 11.34 -28.44 18.62
CA GLU A 115 11.42 -27.48 19.72
C GLU A 115 10.50 -26.26 19.54
N TYR A 116 10.32 -25.78 18.30
CA TYR A 116 9.63 -24.51 18.01
C TYR A 116 8.27 -24.65 17.32
N LEU A 117 7.98 -25.75 16.60
CA LEU A 117 6.67 -25.96 15.95
C LEU A 117 5.64 -26.62 16.88
N THR A 118 5.62 -26.29 18.17
CA THR A 118 4.59 -26.79 19.11
C THR A 118 3.39 -25.85 19.16
N LEU A 119 2.20 -26.40 19.33
CA LEU A 119 0.98 -25.60 19.42
C LEU A 119 1.07 -24.56 20.56
N GLU A 120 1.73 -24.88 21.66
CA GLU A 120 1.95 -23.95 22.78
C GLU A 120 2.79 -22.72 22.39
N LYS A 121 3.83 -22.90 21.55
CA LYS A 121 4.66 -21.79 21.07
C LYS A 121 4.04 -21.04 19.90
N VAL A 122 3.17 -21.69 19.13
CA VAL A 122 2.53 -21.13 17.92
C VAL A 122 1.18 -20.46 18.24
N ALA A 123 0.43 -20.97 19.23
CA ALA A 123 -0.90 -20.46 19.58
C ALA A 123 -0.93 -18.95 19.92
N PRO A 124 0.05 -18.36 20.64
CA PRO A 124 0.09 -16.92 20.86
C PRO A 124 0.19 -16.13 19.55
N PHE A 125 1.01 -16.59 18.59
CA PHE A 125 1.11 -15.98 17.26
C PHE A 125 -0.19 -16.12 16.47
N LEU A 126 -0.87 -17.27 16.54
CA LEU A 126 -2.17 -17.46 15.88
C LEU A 126 -3.25 -16.54 16.44
N GLN A 127 -3.23 -16.34 17.75
CA GLN A 127 -4.18 -15.46 18.43
C GLN A 127 -3.91 -14.00 18.07
N GLU A 128 -2.64 -13.61 17.97
CA GLU A 128 -2.23 -12.29 17.49
C GLU A 128 -2.64 -12.07 16.02
N ILE A 129 -2.37 -13.03 15.13
CA ILE A 129 -2.82 -13.01 13.73
C ILE A 129 -4.34 -12.89 13.66
N SER A 130 -5.08 -13.68 14.43
CA SER A 130 -6.55 -13.63 14.46
C SER A 130 -7.07 -12.28 14.95
N SER A 131 -6.44 -11.69 15.97
CA SER A 131 -6.78 -10.36 16.47
C SER A 131 -6.48 -9.28 15.44
N TYR A 132 -5.35 -9.41 14.74
CA TYR A 132 -4.94 -8.49 13.69
C TYR A 132 -5.93 -8.56 12.52
N LEU A 133 -6.31 -9.78 12.09
CA LEU A 133 -7.34 -10.02 11.08
C LEU A 133 -8.70 -9.47 11.48
N GLY A 134 -9.10 -9.61 12.75
CA GLY A 134 -10.30 -8.96 13.28
C GLY A 134 -10.23 -7.42 13.15
N SER A 135 -9.03 -6.85 13.39
CA SER A 135 -8.77 -5.41 13.25
C SER A 135 -8.59 -4.93 11.81
N VAL A 136 -8.42 -5.82 10.83
CA VAL A 136 -8.33 -5.47 9.39
C VAL A 136 -9.61 -4.76 8.94
N SER A 137 -10.76 -5.11 9.51
CA SER A 137 -12.03 -4.44 9.21
C SER A 137 -12.01 -2.93 9.59
N SER A 138 -11.60 -2.60 10.81
CA SER A 138 -11.58 -1.22 11.31
C SER A 138 -10.42 -0.41 10.74
N LYS A 139 -9.23 -0.99 10.61
CA LYS A 139 -8.08 -0.35 9.95
C LYS A 139 -8.31 -0.18 8.46
N GLY A 140 -8.91 -1.15 7.80
CA GLY A 140 -9.28 -1.11 6.39
C GLY A 140 -10.31 -0.02 6.10
N LEU A 141 -11.30 0.18 6.98
CA LEU A 141 -12.25 1.29 6.84
C LEU A 141 -11.57 2.66 6.95
N ASN A 142 -10.64 2.82 7.89
CA ASN A 142 -9.84 4.05 8.00
C ASN A 142 -8.99 4.27 6.73
N PHE A 143 -8.36 3.22 6.22
CA PHE A 143 -7.59 3.31 4.97
C PHE A 143 -8.45 3.69 3.76
N ILE A 144 -9.66 3.13 3.63
CA ILE A 144 -10.63 3.51 2.59
C ILE A 144 -11.02 4.97 2.73
N LYS A 145 -11.35 5.42 3.95
CA LYS A 145 -11.69 6.81 4.24
C LYS A 145 -10.56 7.75 3.84
N ASP A 146 -9.34 7.44 4.24
CA ASP A 146 -8.16 8.26 3.93
C ASP A 146 -7.90 8.27 2.42
N SER A 147 -8.05 7.14 1.73
CA SER A 147 -7.93 7.03 0.26
C SER A 147 -8.98 7.87 -0.47
N VAL A 148 -10.22 7.88 -0.01
CA VAL A 148 -11.28 8.75 -0.54
C VAL A 148 -10.93 10.22 -0.31
N MET A 149 -10.41 10.58 0.87
CA MET A 149 -9.95 11.94 1.14
C MET A 149 -8.80 12.35 0.23
N VAL A 150 -7.83 11.46 -0.03
CA VAL A 150 -6.74 11.70 -0.99
C VAL A 150 -7.32 12.02 -2.36
N VAL A 151 -8.27 11.22 -2.88
CA VAL A 151 -8.90 11.48 -4.18
C VAL A 151 -9.64 12.82 -4.22
N VAL A 152 -10.37 13.16 -3.16
CA VAL A 152 -11.09 14.45 -3.06
C VAL A 152 -10.12 15.62 -3.05
N PHE A 153 -9.08 15.56 -2.21
CA PHE A 153 -8.06 16.61 -2.16
C PHE A 153 -7.27 16.66 -3.46
N TYR A 154 -6.99 15.54 -4.10
CA TYR A 154 -6.31 15.48 -5.39
C TYR A 154 -7.11 16.24 -6.45
N ALA A 155 -8.43 15.99 -6.53
CA ALA A 155 -9.32 16.73 -7.44
C ALA A 155 -9.28 18.24 -7.18
N PHE A 156 -9.28 18.64 -5.90
CA PHE A 156 -9.16 20.04 -5.51
C PHE A 156 -7.80 20.64 -5.91
N VAL A 157 -6.71 19.90 -5.71
CA VAL A 157 -5.35 20.35 -6.04
C VAL A 157 -5.19 20.51 -7.55
N VAL A 158 -5.58 19.51 -8.32
CA VAL A 158 -5.54 19.55 -9.80
C VAL A 158 -6.40 20.69 -10.35
N TYR A 159 -7.61 20.88 -9.83
CA TYR A 159 -8.46 22.00 -10.26
C TYR A 159 -7.86 23.38 -9.96
N ASN A 160 -7.08 23.50 -8.88
CA ASN A 160 -6.48 24.76 -8.43
C ASN A 160 -4.95 24.81 -8.60
N GLN A 161 -4.40 23.96 -9.47
CA GLN A 161 -2.96 23.69 -9.56
C GLN A 161 -2.12 24.97 -9.68
N ASP A 162 -2.48 25.91 -10.55
CA ASP A 162 -1.76 27.18 -10.73
C ASP A 162 -1.66 27.99 -9.44
N ARG A 163 -2.76 28.10 -8.69
CA ARG A 163 -2.81 28.87 -7.43
C ARG A 163 -2.03 28.18 -6.32
N ILE A 164 -2.12 26.85 -6.25
CA ILE A 164 -1.43 26.05 -5.25
C ILE A 164 0.08 26.07 -5.52
N ASN A 165 0.51 25.91 -6.76
CA ASN A 165 1.93 25.98 -7.12
C ASN A 165 2.51 27.37 -6.83
N GLN A 166 1.81 28.46 -7.16
CA GLN A 166 2.24 29.82 -6.78
C GLN A 166 2.35 30.01 -5.27
N PHE A 167 1.39 29.48 -4.51
CA PHE A 167 1.41 29.54 -3.05
C PHE A 167 2.59 28.75 -2.47
N LEU A 168 2.80 27.53 -2.94
CA LEU A 168 3.92 26.69 -2.53
C LEU A 168 5.26 27.32 -2.90
N ALA A 169 5.40 27.90 -4.11
CA ALA A 169 6.63 28.55 -4.55
C ALA A 169 7.03 29.71 -3.63
N LYS A 170 6.06 30.52 -3.20
CA LYS A 170 6.25 31.66 -2.29
C LYS A 170 6.62 31.26 -0.86
N ILE A 171 6.23 30.06 -0.44
CA ILE A 171 6.57 29.53 0.89
C ILE A 171 7.92 28.82 0.86
N THR A 172 8.22 28.12 -0.22
CA THR A 172 9.46 27.36 -0.38
C THR A 172 10.68 28.28 -0.50
N ALA A 173 10.58 29.39 -1.23
CA ALA A 173 11.70 30.30 -1.44
C ALA A 173 11.30 31.78 -1.38
N SER A 174 12.27 32.64 -1.08
CA SER A 174 12.09 34.09 -1.01
C SER A 174 11.80 34.75 -2.36
N SER A 175 12.14 34.10 -3.47
CA SER A 175 11.77 34.54 -4.82
C SER A 175 10.91 33.48 -5.51
N GLU A 176 9.86 33.93 -6.18
CA GLU A 176 8.89 33.06 -6.85
C GLU A 176 9.54 32.24 -7.98
N ALA A 177 10.54 32.80 -8.67
CA ALA A 177 11.31 32.07 -9.69
C ALA A 177 12.06 30.88 -9.10
N VAL A 178 12.82 31.08 -8.01
CA VAL A 178 13.54 29.99 -7.32
C VAL A 178 12.56 28.97 -6.76
N GLY A 179 11.46 29.41 -6.15
CA GLY A 179 10.43 28.53 -5.62
C GLY A 179 9.79 27.65 -6.69
N THR A 180 9.49 28.23 -7.86
CA THR A 180 8.92 27.48 -9.00
C THR A 180 9.91 26.43 -9.51
N HIS A 181 11.18 26.79 -9.69
CA HIS A 181 12.22 25.84 -10.08
C HIS A 181 12.35 24.66 -9.09
N MET A 182 12.28 24.91 -7.78
CA MET A 182 12.31 23.84 -6.78
C MET A 182 11.07 22.94 -6.86
N LEU A 183 9.88 23.49 -7.11
CA LEU A 183 8.67 22.69 -7.27
C LEU A 183 8.70 21.85 -8.54
N ASP A 184 9.31 22.33 -9.62
CA ASP A 184 9.48 21.57 -10.86
C ASP A 184 10.40 20.36 -10.62
N GLU A 185 11.49 20.55 -9.88
CA GLU A 185 12.43 19.47 -9.53
C GLU A 185 11.80 18.42 -8.59
N VAL A 186 11.01 18.87 -7.60
CA VAL A 186 10.20 17.98 -6.76
C VAL A 186 9.16 17.24 -7.60
N SER A 187 8.47 17.92 -8.52
CA SER A 187 7.46 17.30 -9.38
C SER A 187 8.07 16.24 -10.29
N SER A 188 9.22 16.51 -10.90
CA SER A 188 9.95 15.54 -11.72
C SER A 188 10.41 14.33 -10.90
N THR A 189 10.91 14.55 -9.69
CA THR A 189 11.28 13.43 -8.79
C THR A 189 10.06 12.59 -8.41
N MET A 190 8.94 13.24 -8.04
CA MET A 190 7.70 12.57 -7.68
C MET A 190 7.09 11.82 -8.86
N GLU A 191 7.21 12.35 -10.07
CA GLU A 191 6.79 11.70 -11.31
C GLU A 191 7.57 10.41 -11.55
N ILE A 192 8.91 10.46 -11.49
CA ILE A 192 9.77 9.28 -11.64
C ILE A 192 9.42 8.24 -10.59
N VAL A 193 9.36 8.62 -9.32
CA VAL A 193 9.04 7.71 -8.21
C VAL A 193 7.65 7.09 -8.40
N PHE A 194 6.64 7.89 -8.74
CA PHE A 194 5.27 7.41 -8.90
C PHE A 194 5.16 6.41 -10.06
N TYR A 195 5.70 6.73 -11.23
CA TYR A 195 5.64 5.81 -12.37
C TYR A 195 6.47 4.56 -12.16
N SER A 196 7.65 4.66 -11.54
CA SER A 196 8.44 3.50 -11.15
C SER A 196 7.64 2.57 -10.25
N ILE A 197 7.01 3.10 -9.19
CA ILE A 197 6.20 2.31 -8.26
C ILE A 197 5.05 1.59 -8.99
N ILE A 198 4.32 2.28 -9.88
CA ILE A 198 3.21 1.67 -10.61
C ILE A 198 3.69 0.59 -11.59
N VAL A 199 4.78 0.84 -12.33
CA VAL A 199 5.34 -0.12 -13.27
C VAL A 199 5.84 -1.36 -12.54
N THR A 200 6.57 -1.19 -11.43
CA THR A 200 7.09 -2.29 -10.62
C THR A 200 5.94 -3.11 -10.04
N ALA A 201 4.92 -2.48 -9.44
CA ALA A 201 3.76 -3.18 -8.89
C ALA A 201 3.01 -4.01 -9.96
N ILE A 202 2.82 -3.45 -11.16
CA ILE A 202 2.20 -4.18 -12.28
C ILE A 202 3.07 -5.36 -12.69
N PHE A 203 4.38 -5.15 -12.84
CA PHE A 203 5.31 -6.18 -13.29
C PHE A 203 5.40 -7.34 -12.30
N GLU A 204 5.55 -7.04 -11.01
CA GLU A 204 5.54 -8.04 -9.93
C GLU A 204 4.23 -8.80 -9.85
N GLY A 205 3.10 -8.09 -9.93
CA GLY A 205 1.80 -8.70 -9.92
C GLY A 205 1.58 -9.64 -11.11
N LEU A 206 2.05 -9.25 -12.30
CA LEU A 206 1.99 -10.09 -13.50
C LEU A 206 2.90 -11.33 -13.35
N LEU A 207 4.16 -11.14 -12.91
CA LEU A 207 5.10 -12.24 -12.74
C LEU A 207 4.60 -13.26 -11.73
N PHE A 208 4.09 -12.82 -10.58
CA PHE A 208 3.56 -13.72 -9.56
C PHE A 208 2.22 -14.34 -10.00
N GLY A 209 1.32 -13.54 -10.58
CA GLY A 209 0.01 -13.99 -11.02
C GLY A 209 0.06 -15.05 -12.11
N VAL A 210 0.88 -14.83 -13.15
CA VAL A 210 1.08 -15.82 -14.22
C VAL A 210 1.70 -17.10 -13.65
N PHE A 211 2.72 -16.97 -12.81
CA PHE A 211 3.41 -18.12 -12.21
C PHE A 211 2.46 -18.96 -11.34
N ILE A 212 1.68 -18.33 -10.46
CA ILE A 212 0.80 -19.06 -9.53
C ILE A 212 -0.41 -19.68 -10.25
N SER A 213 -0.78 -19.17 -11.43
CA SER A 213 -1.81 -19.76 -12.28
C SER A 213 -1.46 -21.19 -12.72
N PHE A 214 -0.17 -21.51 -12.90
CA PHE A 214 0.27 -22.87 -13.26
C PHE A 214 0.00 -23.90 -12.15
N TYR A 215 -0.19 -23.43 -10.91
CA TYR A 215 -0.52 -24.25 -9.74
C TYR A 215 -2.03 -24.31 -9.47
N GLY A 216 -2.87 -23.79 -10.39
CA GLY A 216 -4.33 -23.82 -10.28
C GLY A 216 -4.92 -22.80 -9.29
N PHE A 217 -4.13 -21.84 -8.83
CA PHE A 217 -4.65 -20.70 -8.07
C PHE A 217 -5.18 -19.60 -8.99
N ASP A 218 -6.01 -18.71 -8.43
CA ASP A 218 -6.47 -17.51 -9.13
C ASP A 218 -5.31 -16.51 -9.26
N GLY A 219 -4.60 -16.59 -10.38
CA GLY A 219 -3.46 -15.72 -10.65
C GLY A 219 -3.82 -14.26 -10.89
N LEU A 220 -5.05 -13.95 -11.30
CA LEU A 220 -5.48 -12.56 -11.44
C LEU A 220 -5.62 -11.93 -10.05
N LEU A 221 -6.32 -12.61 -9.14
CA LEU A 221 -6.46 -12.15 -7.76
C LEU A 221 -5.11 -12.08 -7.06
N LEU A 222 -4.35 -13.18 -7.08
CA LEU A 222 -3.10 -13.27 -6.32
C LEU A 222 -2.01 -12.38 -6.90
N GLY A 223 -1.94 -12.25 -8.23
CA GLY A 223 -1.06 -11.28 -8.87
C GLY A 223 -1.40 -9.85 -8.49
N PHE A 224 -2.69 -9.51 -8.48
CA PHE A 224 -3.14 -8.18 -8.06
C PHE A 224 -2.81 -7.88 -6.60
N VAL A 225 -3.10 -8.82 -5.70
CA VAL A 225 -2.76 -8.70 -4.28
C VAL A 225 -1.25 -8.61 -4.09
N TYR A 226 -0.46 -9.37 -4.87
CA TYR A 226 1.00 -9.32 -4.82
C TYR A 226 1.53 -7.95 -5.23
N GLY A 227 1.12 -7.42 -6.39
CA GLY A 227 1.56 -6.11 -6.87
C GLY A 227 1.14 -4.95 -5.95
N MET A 228 -0.02 -5.05 -5.30
CA MET A 228 -0.42 -4.09 -4.27
C MET A 228 0.38 -4.24 -2.98
N ALA A 229 0.67 -5.47 -2.57
CA ALA A 229 1.42 -5.73 -1.35
C ALA A 229 2.87 -5.30 -1.48
N SER A 230 3.50 -5.46 -2.65
CA SER A 230 4.90 -5.08 -2.90
C SER A 230 5.18 -3.58 -2.73
N LEU A 231 4.13 -2.73 -2.80
CA LEU A 231 4.20 -1.32 -2.38
C LEU A 231 4.65 -1.14 -0.93
N ILE A 232 4.48 -2.18 -0.09
CA ILE A 232 5.00 -2.23 1.28
C ILE A 232 6.46 -2.69 1.20
N PRO A 233 7.44 -1.81 1.49
CA PRO A 233 8.85 -2.17 1.35
C PRO A 233 9.22 -3.36 2.22
N VAL A 234 10.16 -4.18 1.74
CA VAL A 234 10.80 -5.32 2.45
C VAL A 234 9.87 -6.52 2.70
N ILE A 235 8.61 -6.31 3.04
CA ILE A 235 7.69 -7.37 3.50
C ILE A 235 6.48 -7.57 2.58
N GLY A 236 6.27 -6.71 1.60
CA GLY A 236 5.10 -6.72 0.74
C GLY A 236 4.84 -8.07 0.07
N GLY A 237 5.80 -8.55 -0.72
CA GLY A 237 5.70 -9.84 -1.39
C GLY A 237 5.56 -11.02 -0.42
N THR A 238 6.25 -10.98 0.73
CA THR A 238 6.26 -12.09 1.70
C THR A 238 4.90 -12.30 2.36
N ILE A 239 4.14 -11.22 2.58
CA ILE A 239 2.75 -11.29 3.08
C ILE A 239 1.85 -12.11 2.13
N VAL A 240 2.18 -12.16 0.84
CA VAL A 240 1.36 -12.84 -0.18
C VAL A 240 1.88 -14.24 -0.46
N TRP A 241 3.16 -14.40 -0.81
CA TRP A 241 3.66 -15.71 -1.24
C TRP A 241 3.78 -16.72 -0.09
N VAL A 242 4.05 -16.29 1.15
CA VAL A 242 4.19 -17.22 2.29
C VAL A 242 2.86 -17.95 2.56
N PRO A 243 1.72 -17.26 2.74
CA PRO A 243 0.43 -17.96 2.87
C PRO A 243 0.10 -18.81 1.65
N VAL A 244 0.37 -18.33 0.43
CA VAL A 244 0.08 -19.07 -0.80
C VAL A 244 0.92 -20.35 -0.90
N SER A 245 2.20 -20.30 -0.55
CA SER A 245 3.09 -21.46 -0.48
C SER A 245 2.60 -22.47 0.58
N MET A 246 2.19 -21.99 1.76
CA MET A 246 1.59 -22.85 2.79
C MET A 246 0.27 -23.50 2.33
N LEU A 247 -0.54 -22.78 1.56
CA LEU A 247 -1.76 -23.33 0.96
C LEU A 247 -1.44 -24.38 -0.10
N ALA A 248 -0.43 -24.15 -0.93
CA ALA A 248 0.03 -25.09 -1.94
C ALA A 248 0.56 -26.39 -1.32
N TRP A 249 1.21 -26.30 -0.15
CA TRP A 249 1.69 -27.46 0.59
C TRP A 249 0.55 -28.43 0.94
N ASN A 250 -0.60 -27.89 1.35
CA ASN A 250 -1.77 -28.68 1.74
C ASN A 250 -2.59 -29.16 0.54
N LYS A 251 -2.73 -28.32 -0.49
CA LYS A 251 -3.62 -28.60 -1.64
C LYS A 251 -2.96 -29.37 -2.77
N ILE A 252 -1.64 -29.26 -2.92
CA ILE A 252 -0.88 -29.78 -4.06
C ILE A 252 0.16 -30.77 -3.53
N ASP A 253 1.34 -30.30 -3.16
CA ASP A 253 2.41 -31.08 -2.54
C ASP A 253 3.50 -30.15 -1.97
N SER A 254 4.46 -30.75 -1.27
CA SER A 254 5.61 -30.05 -0.68
C SER A 254 6.52 -29.41 -1.74
N THR A 255 6.61 -30.00 -2.93
CA THR A 255 7.48 -29.53 -4.02
C THR A 255 6.95 -28.23 -4.62
N ALA A 256 5.64 -28.12 -4.85
CA ALA A 256 4.95 -26.92 -5.28
C ALA A 256 5.15 -25.79 -4.29
N ALA A 257 4.97 -26.06 -2.99
CA ALA A 257 5.16 -25.06 -1.94
C ALA A 257 6.59 -24.49 -1.93
N ILE A 258 7.61 -25.36 -1.98
CA ILE A 258 9.02 -24.96 -2.03
C ILE A 258 9.32 -24.18 -3.31
N THR A 259 8.80 -24.64 -4.45
CA THR A 259 9.02 -23.96 -5.75
C THR A 259 8.41 -22.56 -5.75
N ILE A 260 7.22 -22.40 -5.18
CA ILE A 260 6.58 -21.08 -5.03
C ILE A 260 7.42 -20.15 -4.15
N GLY A 261 7.94 -20.66 -3.03
CA GLY A 261 8.82 -19.88 -2.15
C GLY A 261 10.11 -19.46 -2.84
N ILE A 262 10.79 -20.40 -3.50
CA ILE A 262 12.05 -20.13 -4.22
C ILE A 262 11.82 -19.16 -5.36
N TYR A 263 10.78 -19.36 -6.18
CA TYR A 263 10.43 -18.44 -7.26
C TYR A 263 10.20 -17.03 -6.72
N SER A 264 9.43 -16.90 -5.63
CA SER A 264 9.09 -15.59 -5.07
C SER A 264 10.30 -14.87 -4.48
N VAL A 265 11.26 -15.59 -3.88
CA VAL A 265 12.48 -14.99 -3.33
C VAL A 265 13.51 -14.70 -4.43
N VAL A 266 13.70 -15.62 -5.37
CA VAL A 266 14.77 -15.51 -6.36
C VAL A 266 14.33 -14.69 -7.55
N VAL A 267 13.20 -15.02 -8.16
CA VAL A 267 12.75 -14.38 -9.40
C VAL A 267 12.25 -12.97 -9.10
N ILE A 268 11.46 -12.78 -8.03
CA ILE A 268 10.89 -11.46 -7.78
C ILE A 268 11.94 -10.49 -7.20
N SER A 269 12.78 -10.92 -6.24
CA SER A 269 13.82 -10.04 -5.71
C SER A 269 14.98 -9.75 -6.68
N ILE A 270 15.24 -10.61 -7.68
CA ILE A 270 16.31 -10.35 -8.66
C ILE A 270 15.76 -9.66 -9.91
N ILE A 271 14.56 -10.00 -10.38
CA ILE A 271 14.04 -9.49 -11.64
C ILE A 271 13.16 -8.26 -11.42
N ALA A 272 12.45 -8.14 -10.30
CA ALA A 272 11.54 -7.02 -10.06
C ALA A 272 12.11 -5.96 -9.11
N ASP A 273 12.77 -6.35 -8.01
CA ASP A 273 13.35 -5.40 -7.04
C ASP A 273 14.67 -4.73 -7.53
N THR A 274 15.20 -5.11 -8.70
CA THR A 274 16.50 -4.61 -9.22
C THR A 274 16.36 -3.48 -10.25
N PHE A 275 15.15 -2.97 -10.51
CA PHE A 275 14.87 -1.90 -11.48
C PHE A 275 14.31 -0.62 -10.85
#